data_AF-A0A8X8GAJ5-F1
#
_entry.id   AF-A0A8X8GAJ5-F1
#
_cell.length_a   1.000
_cell.length_b   1.000
_cell.length_c   1.000
_cell.angle_alpha   90.00
_cell.angle_beta   90.00
_cell.angle_gamma   90.00
#
_symmetry.space_group_name_H-M   'P 1'
#
loop_
_entity.id
_entity.type
_entity.pdbx_description
1 polymer ?
#
loop_
_entity_poly.entity_id
_entity_poly.type
_entity_poly.pdbx_seq_one_letter_code
_entity_poly.pdbx_strand_id
1 'polypeptide(L)'
;MLFPYTYVPHKMEKMQAFIDFIFYEVWCKAPARVPFGLHLFDANAELREVMEAFYYSDAQGADFFYGHVERIYGLFSALSPSQINQFQQWYQGNNDLEKVCANDPATHLVRYADIAVPHKDLAEQLAVFFKGLYSQSLLDLAALRAKIGDIDDHYQTFVSTNKEGKCPFCGIGDIRGTHHSKREAYDHYLPKALYPFNSINFRNLAPACHECNSTYKLSKDPARNDAGRRKVFYPYAAAGQAIDIQVTLRHSDIDNLTPADIMLQFGPADISQEIDTWKDVYGIDERYKAKLCGENDGKYWLTQVLDECQAYDKQPDDILNMRAQQAQSRPYADCNFLRQPFLEACRQIGVL
;
A
#
# COMPACT_ATOMS: atom_id res chain seq x y z
N MET A 1 8.43 4.45 4.40
CA MET A 1 7.58 3.60 5.27
C MET A 1 8.46 3.24 6.45
N LEU A 2 7.93 3.25 7.67
CA LEU A 2 8.74 3.06 8.88
C LEU A 2 9.05 1.59 9.19
N PHE A 3 8.17 0.66 8.80
CA PHE A 3 8.35 -0.78 8.97
C PHE A 3 7.49 -1.54 7.97
N PRO A 4 7.92 -2.70 7.45
CA PRO A 4 7.10 -3.53 6.58
C PRO A 4 6.07 -4.32 7.39
N TYR A 5 5.00 -4.73 6.72
CA TYR A 5 4.11 -5.76 7.23
C TYR A 5 4.69 -7.15 6.98
N THR A 6 4.38 -8.07 7.88
CA THR A 6 4.48 -9.51 7.60
C THR A 6 3.35 -9.88 6.66
N TYR A 7 3.68 -10.41 5.48
CA TYR A 7 2.70 -10.91 4.53
C TYR A 7 1.98 -12.14 5.09
N VAL A 8 0.65 -12.22 4.87
CA VAL A 8 -0.19 -13.30 5.38
C VAL A 8 -0.82 -14.04 4.19
N PRO A 9 -0.37 -15.27 3.89
CA PRO A 9 -1.02 -16.10 2.88
C PRO A 9 -2.48 -16.38 3.22
N HIS A 10 -3.37 -16.31 2.23
CA HIS A 10 -4.80 -16.49 2.46
C HIS A 10 -5.54 -17.01 1.23
N LYS A 11 -6.72 -17.59 1.46
CA LYS A 11 -7.61 -18.12 0.41
C LYS A 11 -7.98 -17.08 -0.65
N MET A 12 -8.01 -15.79 -0.27
CA MET A 12 -8.33 -14.66 -1.16
C MET A 12 -7.35 -14.52 -2.33
N GLU A 13 -6.12 -15.02 -2.20
CA GLU A 13 -5.15 -15.06 -3.30
C GLU A 13 -5.62 -15.93 -4.46
N LYS A 14 -6.57 -16.85 -4.23
CA LYS A 14 -7.18 -17.63 -5.31
C LYS A 14 -7.85 -16.75 -6.36
N MET A 15 -8.33 -15.56 -5.98
CA MET A 15 -8.85 -14.62 -6.97
C MET A 15 -7.76 -14.19 -7.95
N GLN A 16 -6.53 -13.92 -7.47
CA GLN A 16 -5.40 -13.65 -8.36
C GLN A 16 -5.10 -14.87 -9.24
N ALA A 17 -5.10 -16.09 -8.69
CA ALA A 17 -4.89 -17.31 -9.49
C ALA A 17 -5.95 -17.51 -10.60
N PHE A 18 -7.20 -17.11 -10.36
CA PHE A 18 -8.24 -17.09 -11.40
C PHE A 18 -7.94 -16.05 -12.48
N ILE A 19 -7.49 -14.85 -12.10
CA ILE A 19 -7.07 -13.82 -13.07
C ILE A 19 -5.83 -14.29 -13.85
N ASP A 20 -4.87 -14.95 -13.21
CA ASP A 20 -3.69 -15.51 -13.87
C ASP A 20 -4.13 -16.53 -14.94
N PHE A 21 -5.05 -17.44 -14.60
CA PHE A 21 -5.62 -18.39 -15.55
C PHE A 21 -6.34 -17.69 -16.71
N ILE A 22 -7.24 -16.74 -16.41
CA ILE A 22 -7.95 -15.97 -17.43
C ILE A 22 -6.96 -15.27 -18.37
N PHE A 23 -5.91 -14.66 -17.81
CA PHE A 23 -4.94 -13.95 -18.61
C PHE A 23 -4.15 -14.90 -19.52
N TYR A 24 -3.52 -15.94 -18.97
CA TYR A 24 -2.62 -16.82 -19.73
C TYR A 24 -3.32 -17.88 -20.57
N GLU A 25 -4.38 -18.49 -20.05
CA GLU A 25 -5.02 -19.66 -20.65
C GLU A 25 -6.24 -19.28 -21.50
N VAL A 26 -6.82 -18.10 -21.27
CA VAL A 26 -7.99 -17.62 -22.02
C VAL A 26 -7.62 -16.47 -22.96
N TRP A 27 -7.21 -15.32 -22.43
CA TRP A 27 -6.92 -14.13 -23.25
C TRP A 27 -5.68 -14.30 -24.13
N CYS A 28 -4.55 -14.75 -23.58
CA CYS A 28 -3.32 -14.93 -24.38
C CYS A 28 -3.45 -16.00 -25.47
N LYS A 29 -4.42 -16.92 -25.35
CA LYS A 29 -4.70 -17.98 -26.33
C LYS A 29 -5.83 -17.63 -27.31
N ALA A 30 -6.52 -16.50 -27.11
CA ALA A 30 -7.60 -16.04 -27.97
C ALA A 30 -7.26 -15.97 -29.47
N PRO A 31 -6.02 -15.64 -29.90
CA PRO A 31 -5.65 -15.65 -31.32
C PRO A 31 -5.78 -17.01 -32.01
N ALA A 32 -5.97 -18.12 -31.27
CA ALA A 32 -6.31 -19.42 -31.84
C ALA A 32 -7.73 -19.48 -32.45
N ARG A 33 -8.54 -18.42 -32.29
CA ARG A 33 -9.89 -18.24 -32.88
C ARG A 33 -10.90 -19.32 -32.48
N VAL A 34 -10.75 -19.86 -31.27
CA VAL A 34 -11.80 -20.68 -30.64
C VAL A 34 -12.94 -19.75 -30.19
N PRO A 35 -14.23 -20.10 -30.39
CA PRO A 35 -15.34 -19.31 -29.87
C PRO A 35 -15.26 -19.15 -28.34
N PHE A 36 -15.63 -17.97 -27.82
CA PHE A 36 -15.70 -17.79 -26.37
C PHE A 36 -16.80 -18.67 -25.77
N GLY A 37 -16.51 -19.32 -24.65
CA GLY A 37 -17.50 -20.12 -23.93
C GLY A 37 -16.90 -20.85 -22.73
N LEU A 38 -17.77 -21.53 -21.99
CA LEU A 38 -17.42 -22.18 -20.73
C LEU A 38 -16.30 -23.23 -20.86
N HIS A 39 -16.17 -23.90 -22.02
CA HIS A 39 -15.12 -24.88 -22.28
C HIS A 39 -13.69 -24.31 -22.17
N LEU A 40 -13.51 -22.99 -22.32
CA LEU A 40 -12.21 -22.33 -22.14
C LEU A 40 -11.69 -22.41 -20.70
N PHE A 41 -12.56 -22.73 -19.74
CA PHE A 41 -12.23 -22.81 -18.32
C PHE A 41 -12.09 -24.24 -17.81
N ASP A 42 -12.29 -25.28 -18.64
CA ASP A 42 -12.33 -26.68 -18.20
C ASP A 42 -11.03 -27.17 -17.53
N ALA A 43 -9.88 -26.55 -17.85
CA ALA A 43 -8.60 -26.83 -17.21
C ALA A 43 -8.50 -26.28 -15.76
N ASN A 44 -9.46 -25.48 -15.30
CA ASN A 44 -9.57 -24.98 -13.94
C ASN A 44 -11.00 -25.18 -13.43
N ALA A 45 -11.27 -26.33 -12.82
CA ALA A 45 -12.61 -26.74 -12.39
C ALA A 45 -13.30 -25.72 -11.46
N GLU A 46 -12.59 -25.14 -10.49
CA GLU A 46 -13.20 -24.17 -9.58
C GLU A 46 -13.57 -22.86 -10.29
N LEU A 47 -12.72 -22.36 -11.19
CA LEU A 47 -13.05 -21.18 -12.00
C LEU A 47 -14.18 -21.49 -13.00
N ARG A 48 -14.17 -22.70 -13.58
CA ARG A 48 -15.23 -23.17 -14.49
C ARG A 48 -16.60 -23.16 -13.82
N GLU A 49 -16.69 -23.61 -12.57
CA GLU A 49 -17.91 -23.54 -11.76
C GLU A 49 -18.34 -22.09 -11.50
N VAL A 50 -17.40 -21.19 -11.19
CA VAL A 50 -17.70 -19.76 -11.00
C VAL A 50 -18.22 -19.13 -12.29
N MET A 51 -17.57 -19.40 -13.42
CA MET A 51 -17.99 -18.88 -14.74
C MET A 51 -19.35 -19.41 -15.15
N GLU A 52 -19.68 -20.67 -14.82
CA GLU A 52 -21.01 -21.24 -15.05
C GLU A 52 -22.08 -20.55 -14.21
N ALA A 53 -21.81 -20.42 -12.91
CA ALA A 53 -22.73 -19.74 -12.00
C ALA A 53 -22.97 -18.29 -12.43
N PHE A 54 -21.94 -17.62 -12.94
CA PHE A 54 -22.07 -16.25 -13.44
C PHE A 54 -22.82 -16.17 -14.76
N TYR A 55 -22.62 -17.12 -15.67
CA TYR A 55 -23.32 -17.18 -16.95
C TYR A 55 -24.85 -17.30 -16.79
N TYR A 56 -25.31 -18.01 -15.77
CA TYR A 56 -26.75 -18.18 -15.48
C TYR A 56 -27.30 -17.21 -14.44
N SER A 57 -26.50 -16.24 -13.98
CA SER A 57 -26.90 -15.27 -12.95
C SER A 57 -27.32 -13.94 -13.58
N ASP A 58 -28.34 -13.33 -12.99
CA ASP A 58 -28.77 -11.95 -13.29
C ASP A 58 -28.10 -10.91 -12.37
N ALA A 59 -27.23 -11.35 -11.45
CA ALA A 59 -26.54 -10.46 -10.53
C ALA A 59 -25.57 -9.54 -11.29
N GLN A 60 -25.61 -8.24 -10.99
CA GLN A 60 -24.77 -7.24 -11.65
C GLN A 60 -23.27 -7.58 -11.63
N GLY A 61 -22.76 -8.12 -10.52
CA GLY A 61 -21.35 -8.51 -10.41
C GLY A 61 -20.98 -9.70 -11.31
N ALA A 62 -21.92 -10.63 -11.54
CA ALA A 62 -21.74 -11.79 -12.40
C ALA A 62 -21.71 -11.39 -13.87
N ASP A 63 -22.71 -10.61 -14.31
CA ASP A 63 -22.76 -10.03 -15.67
C ASP A 63 -21.52 -9.18 -15.96
N PHE A 64 -21.13 -8.33 -14.99
CA PHE A 64 -19.90 -7.56 -15.07
C PHE A 64 -18.68 -8.46 -15.31
N PHE A 65 -18.45 -9.45 -14.46
CA PHE A 65 -17.24 -10.27 -14.54
C PHE A 65 -17.20 -11.10 -15.83
N TYR A 66 -18.26 -11.89 -16.09
CA TYR A 66 -18.31 -12.76 -17.26
C TYR A 66 -18.26 -11.96 -18.57
N GLY A 67 -19.08 -10.91 -18.69
CA GLY A 67 -19.14 -10.10 -19.89
C GLY A 67 -17.84 -9.34 -20.18
N HIS A 68 -17.12 -8.87 -19.15
CA HIS A 68 -15.80 -8.25 -19.38
C HIS A 68 -14.74 -9.27 -19.79
N VAL A 69 -14.74 -10.48 -19.22
CA VAL A 69 -13.83 -11.54 -19.66
C VAL A 69 -14.05 -11.88 -21.14
N GLU A 70 -15.30 -11.97 -21.59
CA GLU A 70 -15.66 -12.17 -23.00
C GLU A 70 -15.21 -11.02 -23.91
N ARG A 71 -15.52 -9.77 -23.54
CA ARG A 71 -15.15 -8.60 -24.34
C ARG A 71 -13.63 -8.48 -24.51
N ILE A 72 -12.88 -8.68 -23.42
CA ILE A 72 -11.42 -8.63 -23.44
C ILE A 72 -10.87 -9.79 -24.29
N TYR A 73 -11.45 -11.00 -24.19
CA TYR A 73 -11.10 -12.13 -25.05
C TYR A 73 -11.25 -11.77 -26.54
N GLY A 74 -12.37 -11.15 -26.92
CA GLY A 74 -12.62 -10.68 -28.28
C GLY A 74 -11.54 -9.72 -28.78
N LEU A 75 -11.11 -8.77 -27.95
CA LEU A 75 -10.03 -7.83 -28.29
C LEU A 75 -8.66 -8.50 -28.37
N PHE A 76 -8.36 -9.45 -27.47
CA PHE A 76 -7.13 -10.23 -27.51
C PHE A 76 -7.03 -11.12 -28.76
N SER A 77 -8.17 -11.59 -29.31
CA SER A 77 -8.19 -12.45 -30.50
C SER A 77 -7.59 -11.81 -31.76
N ALA A 78 -7.53 -10.47 -31.80
CA ALA A 78 -6.96 -9.69 -32.90
C ALA A 78 -5.45 -9.40 -32.74
N LEU A 79 -4.84 -9.74 -31.59
CA LEU A 79 -3.45 -9.44 -31.31
C LEU A 79 -2.49 -10.41 -32.02
N SER A 80 -1.35 -9.89 -32.44
CA SER A 80 -0.24 -10.69 -32.98
C SER A 80 0.49 -11.45 -31.86
N PRO A 81 1.27 -12.50 -32.19
CA PRO A 81 2.10 -13.18 -31.20
C PRO A 81 3.08 -12.26 -30.45
N SER A 82 3.62 -11.22 -31.12
CA SER A 82 4.51 -10.26 -30.46
C SER A 82 3.77 -9.34 -29.50
N GLN A 83 2.54 -8.93 -29.83
CA GLN A 83 1.68 -8.16 -28.93
C GLN A 83 1.27 -8.99 -27.71
N ILE A 84 0.92 -10.26 -27.90
CA ILE A 84 0.63 -11.19 -26.80
C ILE A 84 1.84 -11.32 -25.88
N ASN A 85 3.05 -11.51 -26.42
CA ASN A 85 4.27 -11.56 -25.62
C ASN A 85 4.49 -10.26 -24.82
N GLN A 86 4.24 -9.10 -25.43
CA GLN A 86 4.34 -7.81 -24.74
C GLN A 86 3.34 -7.71 -23.57
N PHE A 87 2.10 -8.14 -23.76
CA PHE A 87 1.11 -8.18 -22.68
C PHE A 87 1.53 -9.15 -21.56
N GLN A 88 2.13 -10.29 -21.88
CA GLN A 88 2.64 -11.23 -20.88
C GLN A 88 3.76 -10.59 -20.03
N GLN A 89 4.69 -9.86 -20.67
CA GLN A 89 5.72 -9.11 -19.96
C GLN A 89 5.12 -8.03 -19.07
N TRP A 90 4.14 -7.28 -19.57
CA TRP A 90 3.43 -6.26 -18.79
C TRP A 90 2.66 -6.84 -17.60
N TYR A 91 2.01 -7.98 -17.80
CA TYR A 91 1.28 -8.68 -16.73
C TYR A 91 2.22 -9.13 -15.61
N GLN A 92 3.35 -9.74 -15.99
CA GLN A 92 4.39 -10.16 -15.03
C GLN A 92 4.99 -8.94 -14.32
N GLY A 93 5.36 -7.90 -15.07
CA GLY A 93 5.97 -6.69 -14.53
C GLY A 93 5.08 -5.96 -13.54
N ASN A 94 3.77 -5.86 -13.82
CA ASN A 94 2.82 -5.20 -12.92
C ASN A 94 2.54 -6.01 -11.63
N ASN A 95 2.76 -7.33 -11.64
CA ASN A 95 2.51 -8.22 -10.52
C ASN A 95 3.75 -8.60 -9.70
N ASP A 96 4.95 -8.25 -10.16
CA ASP A 96 6.21 -8.37 -9.40
C ASP A 96 6.46 -7.09 -8.58
N LEU A 97 5.63 -6.89 -7.54
CA LEU A 97 5.60 -5.65 -6.76
C LEU A 97 6.95 -5.32 -6.10
N GLU A 98 7.70 -6.34 -5.68
CA GLU A 98 9.01 -6.14 -5.07
C GLU A 98 10.00 -5.55 -6.07
N LYS A 99 10.06 -6.08 -7.30
CA LYS A 99 10.91 -5.51 -8.36
C LYS A 99 10.42 -4.16 -8.85
N VAL A 100 9.10 -3.93 -8.90
CA VAL A 100 8.55 -2.59 -9.17
C VAL A 100 9.05 -1.59 -8.12
N CYS A 101 8.96 -1.93 -6.84
CA CYS A 101 9.40 -1.08 -5.74
C CYS A 101 10.91 -0.84 -5.76
N ALA A 102 11.70 -1.84 -6.13
CA ALA A 102 13.15 -1.72 -6.31
C ALA A 102 13.56 -0.94 -7.58
N ASN A 103 12.59 -0.51 -8.39
CA ASN A 103 12.81 0.11 -9.70
C ASN A 103 13.71 -0.74 -10.63
N ASP A 104 13.54 -2.07 -10.59
CA ASP A 104 14.36 -3.00 -11.36
C ASP A 104 14.18 -2.74 -12.88
N PRO A 105 15.28 -2.49 -13.64
CA PRO A 105 15.21 -2.20 -15.07
C PRO A 105 14.61 -3.34 -15.92
N ALA A 106 14.65 -4.59 -15.44
CA ALA A 106 14.03 -5.74 -16.10
C ALA A 106 12.51 -5.79 -15.91
N THR A 107 11.94 -4.96 -15.05
CA THR A 107 10.49 -4.92 -14.79
C THR A 107 9.78 -4.12 -15.86
N HIS A 108 8.90 -4.79 -16.60
CA HIS A 108 8.06 -4.21 -17.64
C HIS A 108 6.77 -3.62 -17.06
N LEU A 109 6.89 -2.64 -16.17
CA LEU A 109 5.75 -1.95 -15.58
C LEU A 109 5.00 -1.11 -16.63
N VAL A 110 3.68 -1.28 -16.73
CA VAL A 110 2.82 -0.55 -17.68
C VAL A 110 1.63 0.12 -16.98
N ARG A 111 1.20 1.27 -17.46
CA ARG A 111 -0.07 1.92 -17.05
C ARG A 111 -1.12 1.80 -18.15
N TYR A 112 -2.39 2.03 -17.80
CA TYR A 112 -3.46 2.09 -18.82
C TYR A 112 -3.17 3.10 -19.93
N ALA A 113 -2.58 4.25 -19.58
CA ALA A 113 -2.21 5.27 -20.56
C ALA A 113 -1.19 4.77 -21.58
N ASP A 114 -0.26 3.90 -21.16
CA ASP A 114 0.78 3.36 -22.04
C ASP A 114 0.18 2.27 -22.98
N ILE A 115 -0.78 1.46 -22.48
CA ILE A 115 -1.55 0.50 -23.31
C ILE A 115 -2.46 1.22 -24.30
N ALA A 116 -3.05 2.35 -23.91
CA ALA A 116 -4.00 3.08 -24.73
C ALA A 116 -3.38 3.67 -26.01
N VAL A 117 -2.05 3.86 -26.04
CA VAL A 117 -1.34 4.36 -27.23
C VAL A 117 -1.51 3.42 -28.43
N PRO A 118 -1.16 2.11 -28.33
CA PRO A 118 -1.42 1.15 -29.41
C PRO A 118 -2.80 0.47 -29.35
N HIS A 119 -3.45 0.43 -28.18
CA HIS A 119 -4.63 -0.41 -27.92
C HIS A 119 -5.68 0.29 -27.07
N LYS A 120 -6.22 1.41 -27.55
CA LYS A 120 -7.21 2.24 -26.83
C LYS A 120 -8.38 1.44 -26.25
N ASP A 121 -9.12 0.73 -27.09
CA ASP A 121 -10.33 0.00 -26.65
C ASP A 121 -10.01 -1.10 -25.63
N LEU A 122 -8.85 -1.75 -25.78
CA LEU A 122 -8.38 -2.74 -24.83
C LEU A 122 -7.98 -2.12 -23.49
N ALA A 123 -7.28 -0.97 -23.51
CA ALA A 123 -6.96 -0.23 -22.29
C ALA A 123 -8.23 0.17 -21.53
N GLU A 124 -9.28 0.61 -22.23
CA GLU A 124 -10.57 0.96 -21.65
C GLU A 124 -11.27 -0.26 -21.01
N GLN A 125 -11.35 -1.39 -21.72
CA GLN A 125 -11.95 -2.61 -21.17
C GLN A 125 -11.17 -3.16 -19.98
N LEU A 126 -9.83 -3.17 -20.04
CA LEU A 126 -8.98 -3.58 -18.92
C LEU A 126 -9.17 -2.64 -17.73
N ALA A 127 -9.26 -1.32 -17.96
CA ALA A 127 -9.47 -0.35 -16.89
C ALA A 127 -10.79 -0.59 -16.16
N VAL A 128 -11.89 -0.82 -16.87
CA VAL A 128 -13.18 -1.11 -16.25
C VAL A 128 -13.11 -2.43 -15.47
N PHE A 129 -12.59 -3.49 -16.09
CA PHE A 129 -12.50 -4.82 -15.47
C PHE A 129 -11.67 -4.79 -14.18
N PHE A 130 -10.40 -4.39 -14.26
CA PHE A 130 -9.48 -4.42 -13.12
C PHE A 130 -9.90 -3.46 -12.00
N LYS A 131 -10.48 -2.30 -12.30
CA LYS A 131 -10.97 -1.38 -11.24
C LYS A 131 -12.16 -1.96 -10.47
N GLY A 132 -12.96 -2.80 -11.13
CA GLY A 132 -14.15 -3.45 -10.56
C GLY A 132 -13.88 -4.77 -9.83
N LEU A 133 -12.71 -5.38 -9.97
CA LEU A 133 -12.39 -6.67 -9.32
C LEU A 133 -12.47 -6.65 -7.78
N TYR A 134 -12.19 -5.49 -7.17
CA TYR A 134 -12.27 -5.30 -5.72
C TYR A 134 -13.64 -4.78 -5.24
N SER A 135 -14.66 -4.81 -6.10
CA SER A 135 -16.00 -4.35 -5.73
C SER A 135 -16.69 -5.37 -4.83
N GLN A 136 -17.43 -4.87 -3.83
CA GLN A 136 -18.21 -5.72 -2.94
C GLN A 136 -19.29 -6.51 -3.72
N SER A 137 -19.90 -5.91 -4.74
CA SER A 137 -20.90 -6.57 -5.58
C SER A 137 -20.38 -7.78 -6.36
N LEU A 138 -19.05 -7.89 -6.55
CA LEU A 138 -18.40 -9.08 -7.10
C LEU A 138 -17.96 -10.03 -6.00
N LEU A 139 -17.20 -9.53 -5.01
CA LEU A 139 -16.59 -10.36 -3.96
C LEU A 139 -17.62 -11.03 -3.03
N ASP A 140 -18.82 -10.45 -2.88
CA ASP A 140 -19.90 -11.02 -2.05
C ASP A 140 -20.72 -12.08 -2.79
N LEU A 141 -20.53 -12.29 -4.10
CA LEU A 141 -21.25 -13.32 -4.83
C LEU A 141 -20.91 -14.70 -4.25
N ALA A 142 -21.94 -15.42 -3.80
CA ALA A 142 -21.77 -16.67 -3.05
C ALA A 142 -20.92 -17.71 -3.79
N ALA A 143 -21.12 -17.86 -5.11
CA ALA A 143 -20.35 -18.78 -5.94
C ALA A 143 -18.84 -18.47 -5.93
N LEU A 144 -18.48 -17.17 -5.98
CA LEU A 144 -17.09 -16.74 -5.93
C LEU A 144 -16.53 -16.80 -4.51
N ARG A 145 -17.24 -16.23 -3.52
CA ARG A 145 -16.84 -16.19 -2.11
C ARG A 145 -16.58 -17.59 -1.55
N ALA A 146 -17.36 -18.60 -1.95
CA ALA A 146 -17.13 -19.99 -1.58
C ALA A 146 -15.74 -20.50 -2.00
N LYS A 147 -15.22 -20.04 -3.15
CA LYS A 147 -13.91 -20.44 -3.71
C LYS A 147 -12.76 -19.59 -3.20
N ILE A 148 -12.94 -18.28 -3.09
CA ILE A 148 -11.85 -17.33 -2.74
C ILE A 148 -11.81 -16.98 -1.25
N GLY A 149 -12.83 -17.33 -0.48
CA GLY A 149 -12.90 -16.94 0.94
C GLY A 149 -13.39 -15.51 1.11
N ASP A 150 -13.06 -14.93 2.27
CA ASP A 150 -13.64 -13.68 2.73
C ASP A 150 -12.57 -12.62 3.06
N ILE A 151 -12.87 -11.36 2.73
CA ILE A 151 -11.96 -10.25 2.93
C ILE A 151 -11.84 -9.82 4.39
N ASP A 152 -12.91 -9.96 5.18
CA ASP A 152 -12.88 -9.63 6.61
C ASP A 152 -12.11 -10.71 7.38
N ASP A 153 -12.25 -11.99 6.98
CA ASP A 153 -11.42 -13.11 7.49
C ASP A 153 -9.93 -12.89 7.21
N HIS A 154 -9.60 -12.47 5.98
CA HIS A 154 -8.24 -12.05 5.64
C HIS A 154 -7.75 -10.93 6.57
N TYR A 155 -8.56 -9.89 6.76
CA TYR A 155 -8.17 -8.75 7.61
C TYR A 155 -7.95 -9.17 9.07
N GLN A 156 -8.78 -10.04 9.63
CA GLN A 156 -8.60 -10.56 10.98
C GLN A 156 -7.31 -11.35 11.13
N THR A 157 -6.99 -12.21 10.16
CA THR A 157 -5.71 -12.95 10.13
C THR A 157 -4.53 -12.00 9.98
N PHE A 158 -4.67 -10.98 9.13
CA PHE A 158 -3.67 -9.95 8.91
C PHE A 158 -3.32 -9.19 10.19
N VAL A 159 -4.31 -8.64 10.90
CA VAL A 159 -4.07 -7.84 12.12
C VAL A 159 -3.74 -8.70 13.34
N SER A 160 -4.09 -9.99 13.32
CA SER A 160 -3.62 -10.96 14.30
C SER A 160 -2.12 -11.26 14.14
N THR A 161 -1.57 -11.09 12.94
CA THR A 161 -0.14 -11.25 12.67
C THR A 161 0.61 -9.93 12.87
N ASN A 162 0.10 -8.85 12.29
CA ASN A 162 0.69 -7.52 12.30
C ASN A 162 0.19 -6.69 13.49
N LYS A 163 0.72 -6.99 14.69
CA LYS A 163 0.21 -6.47 15.98
C LYS A 163 0.72 -5.10 16.39
N GLU A 164 1.55 -4.44 15.58
CA GLU A 164 2.09 -3.12 15.93
C GLU A 164 0.97 -2.09 16.15
N GLY A 165 -0.19 -2.26 15.49
CA GLY A 165 -1.36 -1.40 15.68
C GLY A 165 -1.19 0.02 15.14
N LYS A 166 -0.04 0.32 14.54
CA LYS A 166 0.29 1.61 13.92
C LYS A 166 0.38 1.48 12.40
N CYS A 167 0.03 2.55 11.71
CA CYS A 167 0.13 2.65 10.27
C CYS A 167 1.62 2.75 9.87
N PRO A 168 2.18 1.79 9.12
CA PRO A 168 3.60 1.79 8.77
C PRO A 168 3.98 2.95 7.86
N PHE A 169 3.01 3.52 7.14
CA PHE A 169 3.25 4.62 6.22
C PHE A 169 3.51 5.94 6.95
N CYS A 170 2.98 6.18 8.14
CA CYS A 170 3.22 7.45 8.86
C CYS A 170 3.69 7.30 10.30
N GLY A 171 3.44 6.15 10.94
CA GLY A 171 3.70 5.94 12.37
C GLY A 171 2.76 6.68 13.31
N ILE A 172 1.90 7.57 12.80
CA ILE A 172 1.00 8.42 13.59
C ILE A 172 -0.36 7.73 13.80
N GLY A 173 -1.04 7.42 12.70
CA GLY A 173 -2.39 6.85 12.75
C GLY A 173 -2.38 5.38 13.14
N ASP A 174 -3.46 4.94 13.78
CA ASP A 174 -3.63 3.54 14.16
C ASP A 174 -4.12 2.68 12.98
N ILE A 175 -3.93 1.36 13.12
CA ILE A 175 -4.57 0.34 12.32
C ILE A 175 -5.51 -0.44 13.24
N ARG A 176 -6.80 -0.50 12.87
CA ARG A 176 -7.81 -1.22 13.66
C ARG A 176 -7.43 -2.70 13.82
N GLY A 177 -7.08 -3.12 15.03
CA GLY A 177 -6.76 -4.50 15.37
C GLY A 177 -7.98 -5.40 15.58
N THR A 178 -7.75 -6.61 16.09
CA THR A 178 -8.74 -7.69 16.28
C THR A 178 -9.94 -7.33 17.16
N HIS A 179 -9.81 -6.30 18.00
CA HIS A 179 -10.88 -5.83 18.88
C HIS A 179 -11.83 -4.80 18.22
N HIS A 180 -11.74 -4.62 16.91
CA HIS A 180 -12.61 -3.75 16.14
C HIS A 180 -13.54 -4.56 15.23
N SER A 181 -14.81 -4.14 15.14
CA SER A 181 -15.78 -4.66 14.17
C SER A 181 -15.63 -4.05 12.77
N LYS A 182 -14.77 -3.03 12.63
CA LYS A 182 -14.46 -2.32 11.39
C LYS A 182 -12.99 -2.50 11.07
N ARG A 183 -12.66 -2.44 9.79
CA ARG A 183 -11.29 -2.56 9.28
C ARG A 183 -10.84 -1.30 8.55
N GLU A 184 -9.54 -1.13 8.39
CA GLU A 184 -9.03 -0.15 7.43
C GLU A 184 -9.35 -0.55 5.98
N ALA A 185 -9.41 0.45 5.11
CA ALA A 185 -9.38 0.19 3.68
C ALA A 185 -8.01 -0.40 3.30
N TYR A 186 -8.00 -1.32 2.34
CA TYR A 186 -6.77 -1.75 1.70
C TYR A 186 -6.38 -0.70 0.67
N ASP A 187 -5.27 -0.02 0.92
CA ASP A 187 -4.65 0.83 -0.08
C ASP A 187 -4.18 -0.05 -1.24
N HIS A 188 -4.48 0.40 -2.46
CA HIS A 188 -3.86 -0.18 -3.66
C HIS A 188 -2.54 0.55 -3.84
N TYR A 189 -1.47 -0.10 -3.39
CA TYR A 189 -0.16 0.51 -3.25
C TYR A 189 0.28 1.15 -4.57
N LEU A 190 0.31 0.37 -5.64
CA LEU A 190 0.20 0.85 -7.01
C LEU A 190 -1.28 1.15 -7.30
N PRO A 191 -1.66 2.42 -7.56
CA PRO A 191 -3.06 2.80 -7.68
C PRO A 191 -3.75 2.05 -8.83
N LYS A 192 -4.86 1.37 -8.53
CA LYS A 192 -5.70 0.72 -9.56
C LYS A 192 -6.26 1.68 -10.62
N ALA A 193 -6.22 2.99 -10.34
CA ALA A 193 -6.59 4.02 -11.30
C ALA A 193 -5.59 4.10 -12.48
N LEU A 194 -4.32 3.79 -12.21
CA LEU A 194 -3.19 3.94 -13.14
C LEU A 194 -2.74 2.60 -13.69
N TYR A 195 -2.71 1.56 -12.85
CA TYR A 195 -2.10 0.28 -13.17
C TYR A 195 -3.13 -0.82 -13.44
N PRO A 196 -3.00 -1.56 -14.56
CA PRO A 196 -3.69 -2.82 -14.80
C PRO A 196 -3.05 -3.98 -14.03
N PHE A 197 -3.72 -5.14 -14.08
CA PHE A 197 -3.22 -6.46 -13.72
C PHE A 197 -2.97 -6.76 -12.23
N ASN A 198 -2.89 -5.74 -11.35
CA ASN A 198 -2.50 -5.92 -9.94
C ASN A 198 -3.54 -5.41 -8.93
N SER A 199 -4.77 -5.16 -9.35
CA SER A 199 -5.82 -4.59 -8.48
C SER A 199 -6.36 -5.57 -7.43
N ILE A 200 -6.22 -6.87 -7.65
CA ILE A 200 -6.63 -7.93 -6.71
C ILE A 200 -5.44 -8.72 -6.16
N ASN A 201 -4.22 -8.32 -6.53
CA ASN A 201 -3.00 -8.92 -6.01
C ASN A 201 -2.79 -8.44 -4.57
N PHE A 202 -2.87 -9.34 -3.60
CA PHE A 202 -2.73 -9.00 -2.18
C PHE A 202 -1.34 -8.48 -1.80
N ARG A 203 -0.34 -8.70 -2.65
CA ARG A 203 0.98 -8.04 -2.53
C ARG A 203 0.96 -6.56 -2.89
N ASN A 204 -0.08 -6.10 -3.59
CA ASN A 204 -0.35 -4.69 -3.89
C ASN A 204 -1.41 -4.07 -2.96
N LEU A 205 -2.03 -4.85 -2.08
CA LEU A 205 -3.07 -4.41 -1.17
C LEU A 205 -2.52 -4.35 0.26
N ALA A 206 -2.36 -3.16 0.82
CA ALA A 206 -1.80 -2.96 2.16
C ALA A 206 -2.76 -2.12 3.02
N PRO A 207 -3.13 -2.56 4.24
CA PRO A 207 -3.89 -1.72 5.16
C PRO A 207 -3.14 -0.43 5.48
N ALA A 208 -3.85 0.70 5.39
CA ALA A 208 -3.31 2.02 5.67
C ALA A 208 -4.33 2.82 6.48
N CYS A 209 -3.88 3.67 7.40
CA CYS A 209 -4.80 4.58 8.09
C CYS A 209 -5.47 5.52 7.10
N HIS A 210 -6.65 6.02 7.48
CA HIS A 210 -7.45 6.94 6.65
C HIS A 210 -6.64 8.10 6.09
N GLU A 211 -5.86 8.80 6.92
CA GLU A 211 -5.05 9.94 6.46
C GLU A 211 -4.03 9.55 5.38
N CYS A 212 -3.35 8.42 5.54
CA CYS A 212 -2.37 7.99 4.54
C CYS A 212 -3.04 7.64 3.22
N ASN A 213 -4.12 6.86 3.26
CA ASN A 213 -4.80 6.37 2.06
C ASN A 213 -5.64 7.44 1.36
N SER A 214 -6.50 8.11 2.14
CA SER A 214 -7.64 8.90 1.63
C SER A 214 -7.42 10.41 1.70
N THR A 215 -6.34 10.88 2.34
CA THR A 215 -5.98 12.31 2.37
C THR A 215 -4.69 12.59 1.60
N TYR A 216 -3.59 11.90 1.93
CA TYR A 216 -2.26 12.23 1.41
C TYR A 216 -1.89 11.47 0.12
N LYS A 217 -2.04 10.13 0.11
CA LYS A 217 -1.65 9.31 -1.05
C LYS A 217 -2.63 9.47 -2.20
N LEU A 218 -3.93 9.26 -1.96
CA LEU A 218 -4.95 9.26 -3.01
C LEU A 218 -4.53 8.35 -4.18
N SER A 219 -4.41 8.91 -5.38
CA SER A 219 -3.93 8.24 -6.59
C SER A 219 -2.49 8.60 -6.96
N LYS A 220 -1.71 9.20 -6.04
CA LYS A 220 -0.28 9.45 -6.27
C LYS A 220 0.42 8.13 -6.57
N ASP A 221 1.28 8.16 -7.56
CA ASP A 221 2.01 7.00 -8.05
C ASP A 221 3.31 6.84 -7.24
N PRO A 222 3.46 5.77 -6.42
CA PRO A 222 4.70 5.58 -5.70
C PRO A 222 5.84 5.10 -6.61
N ALA A 223 5.54 4.41 -7.72
CA ALA A 223 6.56 3.86 -8.61
C ALA A 223 7.04 4.85 -9.68
N ARG A 224 6.35 5.99 -9.85
CA ARG A 224 6.66 6.99 -10.87
C ARG A 224 6.33 8.42 -10.44
N ASN A 225 7.13 9.38 -10.90
CA ASN A 225 6.80 10.82 -10.88
C ASN A 225 7.16 11.45 -12.24
N ASP A 226 7.18 12.78 -12.30
CA ASP A 226 7.52 13.54 -13.52
C ASP A 226 8.95 13.25 -14.03
N ALA A 227 9.87 12.85 -13.14
CA ALA A 227 11.24 12.46 -13.51
C ALA A 227 11.35 11.01 -14.02
N GLY A 228 10.27 10.23 -13.97
CA GLY A 228 10.23 8.84 -14.41
C GLY A 228 10.07 7.85 -13.25
N ARG A 229 10.53 6.62 -13.44
CA ARG A 229 10.41 5.58 -12.41
C ARG A 229 11.35 5.87 -11.24
N ARG A 230 10.90 5.54 -10.03
CA ARG A 230 11.62 5.76 -8.77
C ARG A 230 11.50 4.57 -7.85
N LYS A 231 12.48 4.39 -6.97
CA LYS A 231 12.41 3.39 -5.90
C LYS A 231 11.44 3.82 -4.82
N VAL A 232 10.80 2.83 -4.19
CA VAL A 232 9.93 3.03 -3.05
C VAL A 232 10.01 1.83 -2.12
N PHE A 233 9.76 2.01 -0.84
CA PHE A 233 9.67 0.91 0.11
C PHE A 233 8.57 -0.08 -0.30
N TYR A 234 8.87 -1.38 -0.31
CA TYR A 234 7.86 -2.41 -0.52
C TYR A 234 7.11 -2.71 0.78
N PRO A 235 5.75 -2.63 0.85
CA PRO A 235 5.01 -2.85 2.09
C PRO A 235 5.22 -4.20 2.76
N TYR A 236 5.65 -5.21 2.00
CA TYR A 236 5.87 -6.58 2.47
C TYR A 236 7.33 -7.02 2.30
N ALA A 237 8.27 -6.07 2.35
CA ALA A 237 9.70 -6.38 2.30
C ALA A 237 10.08 -7.39 3.39
N ALA A 238 10.94 -8.36 3.05
CA ALA A 238 11.33 -9.44 3.95
C ALA A 238 12.11 -8.93 5.20
N ALA A 239 12.83 -7.82 5.04
CA ALA A 239 13.53 -7.15 6.13
C ALA A 239 13.06 -5.69 6.22
N GLY A 240 12.92 -5.21 7.46
CA GLY A 240 12.70 -3.79 7.71
C GLY A 240 13.96 -2.99 7.47
N GLN A 241 13.77 -1.74 7.06
CA GLN A 241 14.83 -0.76 6.92
C GLN A 241 14.62 0.30 8.01
N ALA A 242 15.63 0.56 8.83
CA ALA A 242 15.57 1.63 9.82
C ALA A 242 15.61 2.99 9.09
N ILE A 243 14.72 3.90 9.48
CA ILE A 243 14.75 5.30 9.04
C ILE A 243 15.22 6.12 10.23
N ASP A 244 16.36 6.78 10.07
CA ASP A 244 16.87 7.74 11.04
C ASP A 244 16.18 9.08 10.81
N ILE A 245 15.69 9.69 11.89
CA ILE A 245 15.07 11.01 11.85
C ILE A 245 15.83 11.90 12.82
N GLN A 246 16.34 13.01 12.31
CA GLN A 246 16.95 14.06 13.11
C GLN A 246 16.09 15.30 13.04
N VAL A 247 15.89 15.92 14.20
CA VAL A 247 15.16 17.17 14.35
C VAL A 247 16.16 18.24 14.74
N THR A 248 16.08 19.41 14.12
CA THR A 248 16.79 20.61 14.55
C THR A 248 15.77 21.74 14.72
N LEU A 249 15.85 22.43 15.84
CA LEU A 249 14.98 23.55 16.19
C LEU A 249 15.77 24.87 16.09
N ARG A 250 15.14 25.91 15.57
CA ARG A 250 15.81 27.21 15.36
C ARG A 250 15.94 28.07 16.61
N HIS A 251 15.07 27.88 17.59
CA HIS A 251 15.04 28.68 18.83
C HIS A 251 14.39 27.92 19.97
N SER A 252 14.61 28.40 21.20
CA SER A 252 14.13 27.81 22.46
C SER A 252 12.69 28.20 22.85
N ASP A 253 12.06 29.14 22.16
CA ASP A 253 10.65 29.48 22.38
C ASP A 253 9.71 28.39 21.81
N ILE A 254 9.56 27.28 22.52
CA ILE A 254 8.77 26.12 22.08
C ILE A 254 7.27 26.42 22.09
N ASP A 255 6.81 27.31 22.96
CA ASP A 255 5.41 27.72 23.05
C ASP A 255 4.92 28.37 21.75
N ASN A 256 5.81 29.07 21.03
CA ASN A 256 5.53 29.70 19.74
C ASN A 256 6.12 28.96 18.54
N LEU A 257 6.50 27.68 18.68
CA LEU A 257 7.13 26.91 17.61
C LEU A 257 6.22 26.76 16.37
N THR A 258 6.75 27.10 15.19
CA THR A 258 6.05 26.90 13.91
C THR A 258 6.76 25.86 13.02
N PRO A 259 6.11 25.32 11.98
CA PRO A 259 6.76 24.41 11.03
C PRO A 259 8.01 24.98 10.35
N ALA A 260 8.13 26.31 10.25
CA ALA A 260 9.29 26.97 9.66
C ALA A 260 10.53 26.89 10.57
N ASP A 261 10.33 26.69 11.87
CA ASP A 261 11.38 26.65 12.89
C ASP A 261 11.97 25.25 13.08
N ILE A 262 11.44 24.28 12.35
CA ILE A 262 11.80 22.87 12.44
C ILE A 262 12.48 22.44 11.14
N MET A 263 13.67 21.86 11.27
CA MET A 263 14.32 21.13 10.19
C MET A 263 14.29 19.63 10.49
N LEU A 264 13.81 18.85 9.52
CA LEU A 264 13.82 17.39 9.57
C LEU A 264 14.86 16.88 8.58
N GLN A 265 15.74 16.00 9.07
CA GLN A 265 16.68 15.27 8.24
C GLN A 265 16.38 13.78 8.37
N PHE A 266 16.44 13.07 7.25
CA PHE A 266 16.09 11.66 7.15
C PHE A 266 17.27 10.88 6.58
N GLY A 267 17.54 9.70 7.14
CA GLY A 267 18.54 8.77 6.66
C GLY A 267 18.11 7.32 6.81
N PRO A 268 18.98 6.36 6.46
CA PRO A 268 20.32 6.55 5.89
C PRO A 268 20.33 6.98 4.41
N ALA A 269 21.49 7.45 3.93
CA ALA A 269 21.63 8.07 2.60
C ALA A 269 21.51 7.07 1.43
N ASP A 270 21.82 5.80 1.67
CA ASP A 270 21.74 4.69 0.72
C ASP A 270 20.31 4.38 0.25
N ILE A 271 19.30 4.76 1.06
CA ILE A 271 17.86 4.62 0.76
C ILE A 271 17.15 5.97 0.54
N SER A 272 17.91 7.01 0.24
CA SER A 272 17.40 8.38 0.07
C SER A 272 16.27 8.48 -0.96
N GLN A 273 16.33 7.71 -2.05
CA GLN A 273 15.27 7.71 -3.08
C GLN A 273 13.93 7.15 -2.55
N GLU A 274 13.99 6.08 -1.76
CA GLU A 274 12.83 5.48 -1.11
C GLU A 274 12.24 6.42 -0.05
N ILE A 275 13.11 7.09 0.72
CA ILE A 275 12.72 8.12 1.71
C ILE A 275 12.03 9.30 1.01
N ASP A 276 12.60 9.82 -0.08
CA ASP A 276 12.03 10.95 -0.80
C ASP A 276 10.66 10.61 -1.40
N THR A 277 10.53 9.40 -1.96
CA THR A 277 9.24 8.91 -2.45
C THR A 277 8.23 8.76 -1.31
N TRP A 278 8.65 8.22 -0.17
CA TRP A 278 7.80 8.09 1.01
C TRP A 278 7.32 9.45 1.53
N LYS A 279 8.20 10.45 1.57
CA LYS A 279 7.86 11.83 1.97
C LYS A 279 6.85 12.46 1.01
N ASP A 280 7.07 12.34 -0.29
CA ASP A 280 6.19 12.86 -1.34
C ASP A 280 4.79 12.22 -1.31
N VAL A 281 4.73 10.89 -1.25
CA VAL A 281 3.47 10.15 -1.32
C VAL A 281 2.61 10.41 -0.07
N TYR A 282 3.21 10.43 1.12
CA TYR A 282 2.47 10.47 2.39
C TYR A 282 2.55 11.79 3.16
N GLY A 283 3.16 12.83 2.57
CA GLY A 283 3.25 14.18 3.16
C GLY A 283 4.04 14.22 4.47
N ILE A 284 5.10 13.41 4.60
CA ILE A 284 5.73 13.12 5.88
C ILE A 284 6.34 14.36 6.53
N ASP A 285 7.03 15.20 5.76
CA ASP A 285 7.71 16.39 6.28
C ASP A 285 6.72 17.35 6.95
N GLU A 286 5.63 17.69 6.24
CA GLU A 286 4.53 18.52 6.75
C GLU A 286 3.92 17.93 8.02
N ARG A 287 3.54 16.64 7.96
CA ARG A 287 2.83 15.98 9.05
C ARG A 287 3.66 15.86 10.31
N TYR A 288 4.96 15.58 10.17
CA TYR A 288 5.85 15.47 11.31
C TYR A 288 6.09 16.84 11.94
N LYS A 289 6.33 17.89 11.14
CA LYS A 289 6.43 19.26 11.66
C LYS A 289 5.15 19.70 12.39
N ALA A 290 3.98 19.44 11.81
CA ALA A 290 2.70 19.73 12.45
C ALA A 290 2.54 18.99 13.78
N LYS A 291 2.96 17.72 13.86
CA LYS A 291 2.96 16.92 15.09
C LYS A 291 3.86 17.53 16.16
N LEU A 292 5.06 17.99 15.79
CA LEU A 292 6.00 18.63 16.70
C LEU A 292 5.52 19.99 17.23
N CYS A 293 4.73 20.73 16.45
CA CYS A 293 4.11 21.99 16.87
C CYS A 293 2.82 21.80 17.71
N GLY A 294 2.28 20.59 17.81
CA GLY A 294 0.97 20.34 18.41
C GLY A 294 0.97 20.46 19.94
N GLU A 295 -0.07 21.10 20.49
CA GLU A 295 -0.26 21.28 21.93
C GLU A 295 -0.27 19.95 22.70
N ASN A 296 -1.04 18.97 22.22
CA ASN A 296 -1.15 17.64 22.83
C ASN A 296 -0.13 16.62 22.26
N ASP A 297 0.85 17.11 21.50
CA ASP A 297 1.87 16.30 20.85
C ASP A 297 3.26 16.80 21.25
N GLY A 298 4.04 17.39 20.32
CA GLY A 298 5.41 17.81 20.61
C GLY A 298 5.56 18.69 21.85
N LYS A 299 4.69 19.70 22.00
CA LYS A 299 4.72 20.59 23.17
C LYS A 299 4.43 19.82 24.46
N TYR A 300 3.41 18.96 24.46
CA TYR A 300 3.11 18.11 25.61
C TYR A 300 4.24 17.12 25.93
N TRP A 301 4.95 16.57 24.94
CA TRP A 301 6.10 15.70 25.21
C TRP A 301 7.20 16.41 25.98
N LEU A 302 7.45 17.70 25.69
CA LEU A 302 8.37 18.53 26.46
C LEU A 302 7.84 18.76 27.88
N THR A 303 6.58 19.17 28.02
CA THR A 303 5.93 19.36 29.33
C THR A 303 6.03 18.12 30.21
N GLN A 304 5.81 16.93 29.64
CA GLN A 304 5.95 15.67 30.38
C GLN A 304 7.34 15.49 30.99
N VAL A 305 8.41 15.84 30.27
CA VAL A 305 9.77 15.74 30.80
C VAL A 305 9.96 16.73 31.95
N LEU A 306 9.53 17.97 31.79
CA LEU A 306 9.65 19.02 32.81
C LEU A 306 8.86 18.67 34.09
N ASP A 307 7.62 18.20 33.94
CA ASP A 307 6.77 17.78 35.05
C ASP A 307 7.39 16.58 35.79
N GLU A 308 7.96 15.61 35.08
CA GLU A 308 8.63 14.45 35.68
C GLU A 308 9.92 14.84 36.41
N CYS A 309 10.70 15.79 35.88
CA CYS A 309 11.86 16.34 36.58
C CYS A 309 11.44 16.95 37.92
N GLN A 310 10.37 17.75 37.94
CA GLN A 310 9.86 18.37 39.15
C GLN A 310 9.28 17.35 40.14
N ALA A 311 8.50 16.38 39.65
CA ALA A 311 7.82 15.40 40.49
C ALA A 311 8.79 14.42 41.17
N TYR A 312 9.91 14.10 40.52
CA TYR A 312 10.87 13.10 40.99
C TYR A 312 12.22 13.67 41.45
N ASP A 313 12.38 15.01 41.46
CA ASP A 313 13.65 15.69 41.77
C ASP A 313 14.83 15.14 40.93
N LYS A 314 14.60 15.06 39.62
CA LYS A 314 15.57 14.53 38.64
C LYS A 314 16.00 15.60 37.65
N GLN A 315 17.19 15.42 37.09
CA GLN A 315 17.65 16.25 35.98
C GLN A 315 17.03 15.77 34.66
N PRO A 316 16.83 16.67 33.67
CA PRO A 316 16.28 16.31 32.36
C PRO A 316 17.01 15.14 31.68
N ASP A 317 18.34 15.09 31.77
CA ASP A 317 19.13 13.97 31.21
C ASP A 317 18.75 12.60 31.79
N ASP A 318 18.39 12.53 33.09
CA ASP A 318 17.95 11.27 33.70
C ASP A 318 16.63 10.81 33.08
N ILE A 319 15.68 11.72 32.89
CA ILE A 319 14.37 11.44 32.27
C ILE A 319 14.55 11.05 30.79
N LEU A 320 15.36 11.80 30.04
CA LEU A 320 15.63 11.54 28.63
C LEU A 320 16.30 10.18 28.40
N ASN A 321 17.25 9.79 29.25
CA ASN A 321 17.91 8.48 29.17
C ASN A 321 16.91 7.32 29.37
N MET A 322 15.99 7.44 30.34
CA MET A 322 14.94 6.43 30.54
C MET A 322 13.99 6.35 29.33
N ARG A 323 13.59 7.50 28.77
CA ARG A 323 12.71 7.57 27.60
C ARG A 323 13.38 7.05 26.33
N ALA A 324 14.68 7.27 26.16
CA ALA A 324 15.45 6.73 25.05
C ALA A 324 15.45 5.18 25.04
N GLN A 325 15.59 4.55 26.22
CA GLN A 325 15.49 3.09 26.34
C GLN A 325 14.10 2.58 25.96
N GLN A 326 13.04 3.27 26.42
CA GLN A 326 11.67 2.93 26.05
C GLN A 326 11.44 3.05 24.54
N ALA A 327 11.87 4.16 23.94
CA ALA A 327 11.75 4.43 22.52
C ALA A 327 12.49 3.39 21.66
N GLN A 328 13.66 2.93 22.09
CA GLN A 328 14.38 1.84 21.42
C GLN A 328 13.59 0.52 21.44
N SER A 329 12.94 0.21 22.57
CA SER A 329 12.15 -1.02 22.72
C SER A 329 10.78 -0.98 22.02
N ARG A 330 10.20 0.23 21.89
CA ARG A 330 8.85 0.49 21.37
C ARG A 330 8.85 1.77 20.52
N PRO A 331 9.49 1.76 19.34
CA PRO A 331 9.67 2.96 18.52
C PRO A 331 8.36 3.58 18.03
N TYR A 332 7.29 2.80 17.88
CA TYR A 332 6.01 3.33 17.37
C TYR A 332 4.97 3.62 18.44
N ALA A 333 5.23 3.22 19.70
CA ALA A 333 4.40 3.63 20.83
C ALA A 333 4.55 5.14 21.04
N ASP A 334 3.43 5.86 21.17
CA ASP A 334 3.37 7.32 21.36
C ASP A 334 4.28 8.13 20.43
N CYS A 335 4.43 7.66 19.18
CA CYS A 335 5.33 8.26 18.19
C CYS A 335 6.79 8.39 18.67
N ASN A 336 7.30 7.44 19.45
CA ASN A 336 8.66 7.45 20.00
C ASN A 336 9.76 7.74 18.96
N PHE A 337 9.61 7.20 17.75
CA PHE A 337 10.49 7.41 16.61
C PHE A 337 10.65 8.89 16.21
N LEU A 338 9.67 9.74 16.56
CA LEU A 338 9.68 11.18 16.31
C LEU A 338 9.83 11.99 17.61
N ARG A 339 9.25 11.51 18.72
CA ARG A 339 9.35 12.13 20.05
C ARG A 339 10.77 12.20 20.55
N GLN A 340 11.52 11.11 20.44
CA GLN A 340 12.90 11.05 20.92
C GLN A 340 13.81 12.09 20.22
N PRO A 341 13.87 12.16 18.87
CA PRO A 341 14.72 13.17 18.23
C PRO A 341 14.24 14.61 18.47
N PHE A 342 12.94 14.84 18.69
CA PHE A 342 12.44 16.15 19.09
C PHE A 342 12.92 16.58 20.48
N LEU A 343 12.81 15.70 21.49
CA LEU A 343 13.28 15.99 22.84
C LEU A 343 14.81 16.18 22.89
N GLU A 344 15.54 15.41 22.09
CA GLU A 344 16.97 15.63 21.88
C GLU A 344 17.26 17.01 21.30
N ALA A 345 16.48 17.46 20.32
CA ALA A 345 16.61 18.80 19.76
C ALA A 345 16.31 19.89 20.81
N CYS A 346 15.30 19.72 21.67
CA CYS A 346 15.01 20.62 22.79
C CYS A 346 16.19 20.73 23.77
N ARG A 347 16.85 19.61 24.09
CA ARG A 347 18.06 19.60 24.91
C ARG A 347 19.21 20.37 24.24
N GLN A 348 19.43 20.15 22.95
CA GLN A 348 20.52 20.81 22.21
C GLN A 348 20.42 22.34 22.17
N ILE A 349 19.20 22.88 22.21
CA ILE A 349 18.95 24.32 22.25
C ILE A 349 18.77 24.89 23.68
N GLY A 350 18.97 24.05 24.71
CA GLY A 350 18.94 24.45 26.13
C GLY A 350 17.55 24.67 26.73
N VAL A 351 16.51 24.03 26.17
CA VAL A 351 15.15 24.03 26.76
C VAL A 351 14.99 22.93 27.82
N LEU A 352 15.68 21.79 27.62
CA LEU A 352 15.82 20.69 28.56
C LEU A 352 17.27 20.58 29.04
#